data_AF-A0A9E2J6S4-F1
#
_entry.id   AF-A0A9E2J6S4-F1
#
_cell.length_a   1.000
_cell.length_b   1.000
_cell.length_c   1.000
_cell.angle_alpha   90.00
_cell.angle_beta   90.00
_cell.angle_gamma   90.00
#
_symmetry.space_group_name_H-M   'P 1'
#
loop_
_entity.id
_entity.type
_entity.pdbx_description
1 polymer ?
#
loop_
_entity_poly.entity_id
_entity_poly.type
_entity_poly.pdbx_seq_one_letter_code
_entity_poly.pdbx_strand_id
1 'polypeptide(L)'
;MSLSKNNFLTLSAIMISCFILAFFNTVSADSFYNNSDSTKYKTIDRNNNDSLFINESGTNNKSWNEVCPVLGFKVDPKQETILFEDKLYGFCCKDCPRKFSKNSVGYSLNLHEDGKKFIGKKGLPQKLKQ
;
A
#
# COMPACT_ATOMS: atom_id res chain seq x y z
N MET A 1 -31.89 10.91 -57.94
CA MET A 1 -32.04 10.32 -56.58
C MET A 1 -30.76 9.58 -56.22
N SER A 2 -29.90 10.20 -55.42
CA SER A 2 -28.83 9.53 -54.66
C SER A 2 -28.16 10.55 -53.75
N LEU A 3 -28.65 10.65 -52.50
CA LEU A 3 -27.90 11.20 -51.38
C LEU A 3 -26.80 10.18 -51.02
N SER A 4 -25.52 10.53 -51.17
CA SER A 4 -24.40 9.64 -50.83
C SER A 4 -23.63 10.15 -49.61
N LYS A 5 -24.01 9.62 -48.45
CA LYS A 5 -23.20 8.98 -47.37
C LYS A 5 -21.92 9.62 -46.81
N ASN A 6 -21.47 10.78 -47.28
CA ASN A 6 -20.11 11.27 -46.98
C ASN A 6 -20.01 12.15 -45.72
N ASN A 7 -21.14 12.57 -45.15
CA ASN A 7 -21.20 13.49 -44.00
C ASN A 7 -21.50 12.79 -42.66
N PHE A 8 -21.76 11.48 -42.67
CA PHE A 8 -22.11 10.74 -41.44
C PHE A 8 -20.88 10.21 -40.70
N LEU A 9 -19.78 9.96 -41.41
CA LEU A 9 -18.53 9.48 -40.81
C LEU A 9 -17.74 10.59 -40.11
N THR A 10 -17.81 11.83 -40.61
CA THR A 10 -17.03 12.97 -40.07
C THR A 10 -17.63 13.55 -38.79
N LEU A 11 -18.94 13.37 -38.54
CA LEU A 11 -19.60 13.86 -37.33
C LEU A 11 -19.25 13.03 -36.08
N SER A 12 -18.99 11.73 -36.24
CA SER A 12 -18.66 10.84 -35.12
C SER A 12 -17.23 11.03 -34.57
N ALA A 13 -16.29 11.43 -35.42
CA ALA A 13 -14.89 11.62 -35.02
C ALA A 13 -14.66 12.88 -34.15
N ILE A 14 -15.48 13.93 -34.35
CA ILE A 14 -15.35 15.20 -33.61
C ILE A 14 -15.84 15.04 -32.16
N MET A 15 -16.89 14.23 -31.94
CA MET A 15 -17.44 13.99 -30.60
C MET A 15 -16.58 13.07 -29.73
N ILE A 16 -15.78 12.19 -30.34
CA ILE A 16 -14.87 11.27 -29.62
C ILE A 16 -13.58 12.00 -29.18
N SER A 17 -13.13 12.99 -29.96
CA SER A 17 -11.95 13.82 -29.62
C SER A 17 -12.18 14.71 -28.38
N CYS A 18 -13.36 15.31 -28.24
CA CYS A 18 -13.66 16.19 -27.10
C CYS A 18 -13.77 15.44 -25.76
N PHE A 19 -14.09 14.15 -25.76
CA PHE A 19 -14.23 13.37 -24.52
C PHE A 19 -12.89 12.98 -23.90
N ILE A 20 -11.79 12.91 -24.67
CA ILE A 20 -10.48 12.49 -24.16
C ILE A 20 -9.75 13.64 -23.42
N LEU A 21 -10.05 14.90 -23.75
CA LEU A 21 -9.39 16.06 -23.13
C LEU A 21 -10.01 16.49 -21.78
N ALA A 22 -11.17 15.95 -21.41
CA ALA A 22 -11.83 16.25 -20.14
C ALA A 22 -11.35 15.38 -18.96
N PHE A 23 -10.58 14.32 -19.20
CA PHE A 23 -10.10 13.42 -18.13
C PHE A 23 -8.74 13.80 -17.53
N PHE A 24 -8.00 14.74 -18.12
CA PHE A 24 -6.64 15.06 -17.66
C PHE A 24 -6.52 16.26 -16.71
N ASN A 25 -7.60 16.99 -16.45
CA ASN A 25 -7.55 18.21 -15.62
C ASN A 25 -8.42 18.11 -14.38
N THR A 26 -8.06 17.22 -13.46
CA THR A 26 -8.37 17.35 -12.03
C THR A 26 -7.49 16.38 -11.24
N VAL A 27 -6.19 16.66 -11.20
CA VAL A 27 -5.35 16.24 -10.07
C VAL A 27 -4.88 17.53 -9.40
N SER A 28 -5.53 17.89 -8.30
CA SER A 28 -5.10 19.00 -7.47
C SER A 28 -3.79 18.61 -6.82
N ALA A 29 -2.74 19.38 -7.11
CA ALA A 29 -1.51 19.38 -6.35
C ALA A 29 -1.75 20.15 -5.04
N ASP A 30 -2.14 19.44 -3.99
CA ASP A 30 -2.00 19.97 -2.63
C ASP A 30 -0.62 19.61 -2.10
N SER A 31 0.20 20.65 -2.03
CA SER A 31 1.40 20.80 -1.21
C SER A 31 1.24 20.22 0.20
N PHE A 32 2.28 19.57 0.74
CA PHE A 32 2.99 19.97 1.98
C PHE A 32 4.05 18.90 2.33
N TYR A 33 5.29 19.18 1.94
CA TYR A 33 6.48 18.61 2.58
C TYR A 33 6.58 19.22 3.98
N ASN A 34 6.39 18.40 5.02
CA ASN A 34 6.70 18.77 6.39
C ASN A 34 7.86 17.93 6.92
N ASN A 35 8.99 18.62 7.04
CA ASN A 35 10.13 18.33 7.89
C ASN A 35 9.75 18.68 9.34
N SER A 36 9.91 17.76 10.31
CA SER A 36 10.58 18.04 11.60
C SER A 36 10.43 16.89 12.60
N ASP A 37 11.60 16.40 12.99
CA ASP A 37 11.96 15.66 14.19
C ASP A 37 11.29 16.20 15.47
N SER A 38 10.76 15.33 16.34
CA SER A 38 11.04 15.35 17.79
C SER A 38 10.30 14.27 18.59
N THR A 39 11.11 13.34 19.09
CA THR A 39 10.99 12.57 20.34
C THR A 39 9.95 13.00 21.41
N LYS A 40 8.90 12.20 21.66
CA LYS A 40 8.31 11.97 23.02
C LYS A 40 7.23 10.86 23.03
N TYR A 41 7.52 9.69 23.59
CA TYR A 41 6.47 8.70 23.92
C TYR A 41 6.30 8.58 25.43
N LYS A 42 5.13 9.01 25.91
CA LYS A 42 4.63 8.84 27.27
C LYS A 42 3.76 7.56 27.30
N THR A 43 4.12 6.63 28.17
CA THR A 43 3.40 5.40 28.52
C THR A 43 1.96 5.69 28.95
N ILE A 44 0.98 4.84 28.60
CA ILE A 44 -0.21 4.52 29.43
C ILE A 44 -0.90 3.22 28.94
N ASP A 45 -1.49 2.58 29.94
CA ASP A 45 -1.88 1.18 30.12
C ASP A 45 -3.21 0.71 29.49
N ARG A 46 -3.40 -0.62 29.57
CA ARG A 46 -4.56 -1.43 29.18
C ARG A 46 -5.88 -0.92 29.78
N ASN A 47 -6.97 -0.93 29.01
CA ASN A 47 -8.15 -1.76 29.27
C ASN A 47 -9.24 -1.68 28.17
N ASN A 48 -10.09 -2.70 28.23
CA ASN A 48 -10.97 -3.31 27.22
C ASN A 48 -12.16 -2.45 26.70
N ASN A 49 -12.67 -2.89 25.55
CA ASN A 49 -14.04 -2.77 25.00
C ASN A 49 -14.33 -1.70 23.93
N ASP A 50 -14.64 -2.24 22.75
CA ASP A 50 -15.58 -1.79 21.72
C ASP A 50 -15.55 -0.35 21.18
N SER A 51 -15.36 -0.29 19.86
CA SER A 51 -15.75 0.81 18.95
C SER A 51 -15.17 2.19 19.27
N LEU A 52 -13.90 2.40 18.91
CA LEU A 52 -13.41 3.74 18.57
C LEU A 52 -13.23 3.82 17.05
N PHE A 53 -14.22 4.44 16.39
CA PHE A 53 -13.95 5.18 15.15
C PHE A 53 -13.10 6.39 15.54
N ILE A 54 -11.78 6.20 15.49
CA ILE A 54 -10.84 7.29 15.63
C ILE A 54 -10.64 7.92 14.25
N ASN A 55 -11.31 9.05 14.04
CA ASN A 55 -10.90 10.04 13.07
C ASN A 55 -9.79 10.90 13.74
N GLU A 56 -8.58 10.37 13.88
CA GLU A 56 -7.40 11.13 14.31
C GLU A 56 -6.32 11.02 13.25
N SER A 57 -6.05 12.17 12.65
CA SER A 57 -4.81 12.51 11.98
C SER A 57 -3.67 12.60 13.01
N GLY A 58 -3.31 11.45 13.58
CA GLY A 58 -1.95 11.11 13.98
C GLY A 58 -1.56 9.93 13.10
N THR A 59 -0.35 9.87 12.57
CA THR A 59 0.09 8.81 11.65
C THR A 59 0.22 7.48 12.39
N ASN A 60 -0.92 6.90 12.74
CA ASN A 60 -1.11 5.54 13.19
C ASN A 60 -0.96 4.66 11.95
N ASN A 61 0.23 4.64 11.34
CA ASN A 61 0.53 3.83 10.18
C ASN A 61 0.64 2.36 10.65
N LYS A 62 -0.52 1.82 11.02
CA LYS A 62 -0.71 0.45 11.44
C LYS A 62 -0.38 -0.42 10.24
N SER A 63 0.47 -1.41 10.47
CA SER A 63 0.78 -2.38 9.44
C SER A 63 -0.49 -3.09 8.96
N TRP A 64 -0.55 -3.32 7.66
CA TRP A 64 -1.59 -4.10 6.99
C TRP A 64 -1.57 -5.56 7.48
N ASN A 65 -0.38 -6.12 7.69
CA ASN A 65 -0.18 -7.49 8.16
C ASN A 65 -0.06 -7.59 9.70
N GLU A 66 -0.43 -8.76 10.23
CA GLU A 66 -0.29 -9.13 11.64
C GLU A 66 0.95 -10.01 11.91
N VAL A 67 1.45 -10.70 10.87
CA VAL A 67 2.63 -11.58 10.94
C VAL A 67 3.70 -11.16 9.93
N CYS A 68 4.95 -11.30 10.32
CA CYS A 68 6.11 -10.86 9.56
C CYS A 68 6.27 -11.67 8.26
N PRO A 69 6.37 -11.03 7.09
CA PRO A 69 6.53 -11.72 5.80
C PRO A 69 7.90 -12.45 5.68
N VAL A 70 8.87 -12.07 6.51
CA VAL A 70 10.24 -12.64 6.48
C VAL A 70 10.35 -13.91 7.33
N LEU A 71 9.83 -13.88 8.55
CA LEU A 71 10.02 -14.93 9.56
C LEU A 71 8.73 -15.60 10.05
N GLY A 72 7.55 -15.01 9.77
CA GLY A 72 6.25 -15.54 10.19
C GLY A 72 5.85 -15.26 11.64
N PHE A 73 6.71 -14.61 12.44
CA PHE A 73 6.37 -14.19 13.81
C PHE A 73 5.47 -12.94 13.83
N LYS A 74 4.76 -12.72 14.94
CA LYS A 74 3.89 -11.54 15.12
C LYS A 74 4.65 -10.23 14.89
N VAL A 75 4.01 -9.28 14.20
CA VAL A 75 4.57 -7.94 13.98
C VAL A 75 4.77 -7.22 15.30
N ASP A 76 5.92 -6.55 15.44
CA ASP A 76 6.20 -5.63 16.53
C ASP A 76 5.93 -4.20 16.05
N PRO A 77 4.96 -3.49 16.64
CA PRO A 77 4.58 -2.13 16.21
C PRO A 77 5.69 -1.09 16.43
N LYS A 78 6.76 -1.44 17.15
CA LYS A 78 7.94 -0.57 17.31
C LYS A 78 8.90 -0.63 16.12
N GLN A 79 8.72 -1.60 15.21
CA GLN A 79 9.59 -1.75 14.05
C GLN A 79 9.14 -0.83 12.92
N GLU A 80 10.11 -0.37 12.13
CA GLU A 80 9.85 0.37 10.90
C GLU A 80 8.96 -0.43 9.95
N THR A 81 8.03 0.24 9.29
CA THR A 81 7.16 -0.36 8.26
C THR A 81 7.61 0.03 6.86
N ILE A 82 7.39 -0.84 5.86
CA ILE A 82 7.70 -0.57 4.46
C ILE A 82 6.41 -0.55 3.63
N LEU A 83 6.18 0.53 2.88
CA LEU A 83 5.11 0.58 1.87
C LEU A 83 5.56 -0.18 0.62
N PHE A 84 4.78 -1.18 0.21
CA PHE A 84 5.00 -1.95 -1.01
C PHE A 84 3.65 -2.38 -1.59
N GLU A 85 3.41 -2.13 -2.89
CA GLU A 85 2.13 -2.45 -3.56
C GLU A 85 0.91 -1.92 -2.77
N ASP A 86 0.96 -0.65 -2.36
CA ASP A 86 -0.07 0.06 -1.59
C ASP A 86 -0.44 -0.60 -0.23
N LYS A 87 0.42 -1.50 0.26
CA LYS A 87 0.29 -2.15 1.56
C LYS A 87 1.45 -1.77 2.46
N LEU A 88 1.14 -1.38 3.68
CA LEU A 88 2.13 -1.05 4.70
C LEU A 88 2.56 -2.33 5.44
N TYR A 89 3.74 -2.86 5.15
CA TYR A 89 4.25 -4.07 5.78
C TYR A 89 4.97 -3.76 7.08
N GLY A 90 4.53 -4.39 8.16
CA GLY A 90 5.20 -4.42 9.46
C GLY A 90 6.03 -5.69 9.65
N PHE A 91 6.95 -5.63 10.61
CA PHE A 91 7.94 -6.68 10.84
C PHE A 91 8.09 -7.03 12.32
N CYS A 92 8.59 -8.23 12.59
CA CYS A 92 8.83 -8.71 13.96
C CYS A 92 10.21 -8.34 14.52
N CYS A 93 11.10 -7.75 13.70
CA CYS A 93 12.49 -7.53 14.06
C CYS A 93 13.15 -6.40 13.24
N LYS A 94 14.19 -5.76 13.79
CA LYS A 94 14.93 -4.67 13.13
C LYS A 94 15.64 -5.05 11.83
N ASP A 95 15.99 -6.32 11.65
CA ASP A 95 16.69 -6.81 10.46
C ASP A 95 15.73 -7.22 9.33
N CYS A 96 14.46 -7.40 9.67
CA CYS A 96 13.42 -7.88 8.79
C CYS A 96 13.08 -6.84 7.69
N PRO A 97 12.93 -5.53 7.96
CA PRO A 97 12.75 -4.51 6.92
C PRO A 97 13.86 -4.57 5.86
N ARG A 98 15.12 -4.61 6.28
CA ARG A 98 16.29 -4.69 5.38
C ARG A 98 16.27 -5.95 4.50
N LYS A 99 15.82 -7.08 5.02
CA LYS A 99 15.67 -8.33 4.24
C LYS A 99 14.51 -8.21 3.25
N PHE A 100 13.40 -7.63 3.68
CA PHE A 100 12.23 -7.39 2.84
C PHE A 100 12.57 -6.50 1.65
N SER A 101 13.21 -5.34 1.87
CA SER A 101 13.59 -4.41 0.78
C SER A 101 14.46 -5.04 -0.31
N LYS A 102 15.24 -6.10 0.02
CA LYS A 102 16.06 -6.81 -0.96
C LYS A 102 15.25 -7.74 -1.88
N ASN A 103 14.07 -8.19 -1.45
CA ASN A 103 13.21 -9.10 -2.20
C ASN A 103 11.74 -8.93 -1.79
N SER A 104 11.18 -7.74 -1.95
CA SER A 104 9.83 -7.41 -1.47
C SER A 104 8.77 -8.32 -2.09
N VAL A 105 8.87 -8.59 -3.40
CA VAL A 105 7.99 -9.50 -4.15
C VAL A 105 8.03 -10.92 -3.57
N GLY A 106 9.21 -11.44 -3.25
CA GLY A 106 9.32 -12.79 -2.72
C GLY A 106 8.78 -12.92 -1.30
N TYR A 107 9.01 -11.92 -0.46
CA TYR A 107 8.53 -11.94 0.92
C TYR A 107 7.03 -11.60 1.03
N SER A 108 6.46 -10.75 0.17
CA SER A 108 5.02 -10.45 0.17
C SER A 108 4.18 -11.71 -0.08
N LEU A 109 4.66 -12.61 -0.93
CA LEU A 109 4.01 -13.91 -1.24
C LEU A 109 4.05 -14.93 -0.10
N ASN A 110 4.75 -14.65 1.00
CA ASN A 110 4.78 -15.54 2.16
C ASN A 110 3.58 -15.34 3.09
N LEU A 111 2.73 -14.34 2.82
CA LEU A 111 1.52 -14.06 3.58
C LEU A 111 0.28 -14.51 2.80
N HIS A 112 -0.77 -14.87 3.55
CA HIS A 112 -2.11 -14.99 3.00
C HIS A 112 -2.62 -13.61 2.55
N GLU A 113 -3.66 -13.57 1.71
CA GLU A 113 -4.22 -12.35 1.12
C GLU A 113 -4.74 -11.33 2.16
N ASP A 114 -4.99 -11.77 3.39
CA ASP A 114 -5.41 -10.93 4.51
C ASP A 114 -4.24 -10.42 5.38
N GLY A 115 -3.00 -10.86 5.12
CA GLY A 115 -1.82 -10.48 5.89
C GLY A 115 -1.75 -11.07 7.32
N LYS A 116 -2.68 -11.97 7.69
CA LYS A 116 -2.79 -12.48 9.06
C LYS A 116 -2.08 -13.80 9.29
N LYS A 117 -1.87 -14.57 8.20
CA LYS A 117 -1.28 -15.90 8.27
C LYS A 117 -0.03 -16.00 7.41
N PHE A 118 1.01 -16.60 7.98
CA PHE A 118 2.22 -16.96 7.24
C PHE A 118 1.98 -18.30 6.53
N ILE A 119 2.03 -18.29 5.19
CA ILE A 119 1.74 -19.46 4.35
C ILE A 119 3.00 -20.18 3.86
N GLY A 120 4.17 -19.75 4.30
CA GLY A 120 5.46 -20.38 4.01
C GLY A 120 6.36 -19.55 3.09
N LYS A 121 7.63 -19.95 2.99
CA LYS A 121 8.68 -19.28 2.20
C LYS A 121 8.52 -19.54 0.69
N LYS A 122 7.41 -19.10 0.10
CA LYS A 122 7.09 -19.32 -1.32
C LYS A 122 7.99 -18.51 -2.26
N GLY A 123 8.44 -17.32 -1.84
CA GLY A 123 9.23 -16.42 -2.68
C GLY A 123 10.72 -16.31 -2.34
N LEU A 124 11.28 -17.18 -1.48
CA LEU A 124 12.73 -17.24 -1.30
C LEU A 124 13.40 -18.13 -2.36
N PRO A 125 14.53 -17.71 -2.95
CA PRO A 125 15.38 -18.62 -3.71
C PRO A 125 15.84 -19.75 -2.78
N GLN A 126 15.73 -21.00 -3.25
CA GLN A 126 15.92 -22.22 -2.44
C GLN A 126 17.30 -22.35 -1.76
N LYS A 127 18.27 -21.50 -2.12
CA LYS A 127 19.64 -21.48 -1.57
C LYS A 127 19.78 -21.02 -0.11
N LEU A 128 18.71 -20.59 0.56
CA LEU A 128 18.72 -20.12 1.96
C LEU A 128 18.09 -21.12 2.95
N LYS A 129 17.78 -22.35 2.53
CA LYS A 129 17.56 -23.48 3.44
C LYS A 129 18.93 -24.02 3.87
N GLN A 130 19.56 -23.36 4.83
CA GLN A 130 20.64 -23.94 5.62
C GLN A 130 20.05 -24.41 6.95
#